data_AF-A0A7X4GLH1-F1
#
_entry.id   AF-A0A7X4GLH1-F1
#
_cell.length_a   1.000
_cell.length_b   1.000
_cell.length_c   1.000
_cell.angle_alpha   90.00
_cell.angle_beta   90.00
_cell.angle_gamma   90.00
#
_symmetry.space_group_name_H-M   'P 1'
#
loop_
_entity.id
_entity.type
_entity.pdbx_description
1 polymer ?
#
loop_
_entity_poly.entity_id
_entity_poly.type
_entity_poly.pdbx_seq_one_letter_code
_entity_poly.pdbx_strand_id
1 'polypeptide(L)'
;MIEPYVSKVIIVDQRFLEDVGQASRTDLAEFTNPGMDTKVISLPLSSNDDMLALTRIIDASAIRPGSIVVKPGYTDHFVPVDTFAKELVHRKYGLFVQLCIALGAKKVAVTNIEEVDIEADDKSSTSATLGVNAPVASGDAEFKSAASNSSNDSSKSITRVATEAGGGAADLGLAAKLLDQYGLHGDSLFTGIYNLRAVGNNNVTKHELSLDFSNDVRRIVDSSIQAKIKVMSKLYGGQADFERVRKSIEHIKHATRLSILVEF
;
A
#
# COMPACT_ATOMS: atom_id res chain seq x y z
N MET A 1 -23.35 2.24 7.07
CA MET A 1 -22.57 2.95 6.03
C MET A 1 -21.12 3.13 6.52
N ILE A 2 -20.12 2.89 5.65
CA ILE A 2 -18.70 3.09 6.00
C ILE A 2 -18.37 4.58 5.89
N GLU A 3 -17.78 5.15 6.94
CA GLU A 3 -17.41 6.56 6.98
C GLU A 3 -16.20 6.87 6.07
N PRO A 4 -16.10 8.08 5.46
CA PRO A 4 -15.06 8.37 4.46
C PRO A 4 -13.62 8.25 4.96
N TYR A 5 -13.41 8.43 6.26
CA TYR A 5 -12.10 8.34 6.93
C TYR A 5 -11.71 6.90 7.30
N VAL A 6 -12.63 5.93 7.17
CA VAL A 6 -12.31 4.52 7.41
C VAL A 6 -11.44 4.01 6.27
N SER A 7 -10.27 3.48 6.63
CA SER A 7 -9.34 2.84 5.68
C SER A 7 -9.19 1.34 5.88
N LYS A 8 -9.75 0.79 6.95
CA LYS A 8 -9.65 -0.64 7.30
C LYS A 8 -11.04 -1.16 7.66
N VAL A 9 -11.41 -2.30 7.11
CA VAL A 9 -12.67 -2.99 7.45
C VAL A 9 -12.35 -4.44 7.77
N ILE A 10 -12.81 -4.89 8.92
CA ILE A 10 -12.65 -6.26 9.39
C ILE A 10 -14.03 -6.89 9.43
N ILE A 11 -14.19 -8.01 8.73
CA ILE A 11 -15.45 -8.72 8.64
C ILE A 11 -15.37 -9.94 9.55
N VAL A 12 -16.29 -10.02 10.50
CA VAL A 12 -16.41 -11.11 11.47
C VAL A 12 -17.82 -11.66 11.43
N ASP A 13 -18.03 -12.83 12.03
CA ASP A 13 -19.38 -13.30 12.32
C ASP A 13 -19.72 -13.06 13.80
N GLN A 14 -21.01 -13.20 14.12
CA GLN A 14 -21.48 -12.99 15.49
C GLN A 14 -20.87 -13.98 16.48
N ARG A 15 -20.62 -15.23 16.05
CA ARG A 15 -20.04 -16.28 16.91
C ARG A 15 -18.63 -15.91 17.34
N PHE A 16 -17.84 -15.37 16.42
CA PHE A 16 -16.51 -14.86 16.71
C PHE A 16 -16.54 -13.82 17.83
N LEU A 17 -17.44 -12.83 17.77
CA LEU A 17 -17.55 -11.80 18.79
C LEU A 17 -17.98 -12.36 20.15
N GLU A 18 -18.88 -13.35 20.16
CA GLU A 18 -19.30 -14.04 21.38
C GLU A 18 -18.12 -14.81 22.01
N ASP A 19 -17.35 -15.54 21.20
CA ASP A 19 -16.17 -16.29 21.65
C ASP A 19 -15.07 -15.37 22.19
N VAL A 20 -14.80 -14.25 21.50
CA VAL A 20 -13.87 -13.22 21.98
C VAL A 20 -14.36 -12.67 23.32
N GLY A 21 -15.65 -12.37 23.45
CA GLY A 21 -16.23 -11.85 24.69
C GLY A 21 -16.12 -12.80 25.87
N GLN A 22 -16.25 -14.11 25.63
CA GLN A 22 -16.04 -15.14 26.64
C GLN A 22 -14.57 -15.30 27.03
N ALA A 23 -13.66 -15.21 26.04
CA ALA A 23 -12.24 -15.41 26.26
C ALA A 23 -11.55 -14.21 26.91
N SER A 24 -11.89 -12.98 26.51
CA SER A 24 -11.21 -11.75 26.94
C SER A 24 -12.06 -10.50 26.66
N ARG A 25 -12.44 -9.79 27.72
CA ARG A 25 -13.12 -8.49 27.61
C ARG A 25 -12.25 -7.42 26.95
N THR A 26 -10.93 -7.47 27.18
CA THR A 26 -9.97 -6.54 26.57
C THR A 26 -9.90 -6.77 25.06
N ASP A 27 -9.85 -8.03 24.63
CA ASP A 27 -9.82 -8.34 23.20
C ASP A 27 -11.16 -7.98 22.55
N LEU A 28 -12.30 -8.13 23.25
CA LEU A 28 -13.60 -7.67 22.74
C LEU A 28 -13.66 -6.14 22.55
N ALA A 29 -13.02 -5.37 23.42
CA ALA A 29 -12.95 -3.92 23.31
C ALA A 29 -12.25 -3.48 22.02
N GLU A 30 -11.23 -4.23 21.57
CA GLU A 30 -10.55 -3.97 20.29
C GLU A 30 -11.48 -4.10 19.08
N PHE A 31 -12.48 -4.98 19.12
CA PHE A 31 -13.42 -5.14 18.00
C PHE A 31 -14.65 -4.23 18.10
N THR A 32 -15.07 -3.90 19.33
CA THR A 32 -16.23 -3.03 19.56
C THR A 32 -15.89 -1.54 19.49
N ASN A 33 -14.63 -1.17 19.74
CA ASN A 33 -14.11 0.18 19.60
C ASN A 33 -12.75 0.19 18.87
N PRO A 34 -12.73 -0.14 17.56
CA PRO A 34 -11.51 -0.43 16.80
C PRO A 34 -10.64 0.79 16.43
N GLY A 35 -11.04 2.00 16.81
CA GLY A 35 -10.40 3.26 16.39
C GLY A 35 -11.17 3.96 15.27
N MET A 36 -10.77 5.20 14.94
CA MET A 36 -11.48 6.00 13.93
C MET A 36 -11.28 5.49 12.50
N ASP A 37 -10.11 4.97 12.16
CA ASP A 37 -9.78 4.57 10.79
C ASP A 37 -10.20 3.12 10.45
N THR A 38 -10.81 2.42 11.40
CA THR A 38 -11.13 0.99 11.32
C THR A 38 -12.60 0.74 11.62
N LYS A 39 -13.25 -0.11 10.82
CA LYS A 39 -14.62 -0.56 11.05
C LYS A 39 -14.66 -2.07 11.21
N VAL A 40 -15.41 -2.55 12.20
CA VAL A 40 -15.74 -3.97 12.32
C VAL A 40 -17.17 -4.18 11.84
N ILE A 41 -17.35 -5.12 10.92
CA ILE A 41 -18.66 -5.49 10.36
C ILE A 41 -18.95 -6.92 10.78
N SER A 42 -20.07 -7.12 11.48
CA SER A 42 -20.56 -8.44 11.86
C SER A 42 -21.54 -8.97 10.81
N LEU A 43 -21.36 -10.22 10.41
CA LEU A 43 -22.30 -10.97 9.59
C LEU A 43 -23.21 -11.87 10.46
N PRO A 44 -24.46 -12.12 10.05
CA PRO A 44 -25.13 -11.57 8.86
C PRO A 44 -25.48 -10.08 9.01
N LEU A 45 -25.55 -9.37 7.89
CA LEU A 45 -25.96 -7.96 7.89
C LEU A 45 -27.45 -7.85 8.25
N SER A 46 -27.81 -6.81 8.99
CA SER A 46 -29.18 -6.61 9.47
C SER A 46 -30.15 -6.15 8.37
N SER A 47 -29.64 -5.62 7.26
CA SER A 47 -30.46 -5.13 6.14
C SER A 47 -29.85 -5.45 4.77
N ASN A 48 -30.71 -5.61 3.76
CA ASN A 48 -30.27 -5.75 2.37
C ASN A 48 -29.64 -4.46 1.83
N ASP A 49 -30.07 -3.30 2.32
CA ASP A 49 -29.51 -2.00 1.91
C ASP A 49 -28.04 -1.86 2.34
N ASP A 50 -27.68 -2.37 3.52
CA ASP A 50 -26.28 -2.42 3.97
C ASP A 50 -25.42 -3.31 3.07
N MET A 51 -25.97 -4.42 2.60
CA MET A 51 -25.29 -5.32 1.66
C MET A 51 -25.03 -4.59 0.33
N LEU A 52 -26.06 -3.94 -0.23
CA LEU A 52 -25.94 -3.17 -1.47
C LEU A 52 -24.95 -2.00 -1.32
N ALA A 53 -24.91 -1.35 -0.16
CA ALA A 53 -23.93 -0.31 0.11
C ALA A 53 -22.50 -0.86 0.17
N LEU A 54 -22.28 -2.01 0.79
CA LEU A 54 -20.95 -2.64 0.89
C LEU A 54 -20.44 -3.13 -0.46
N THR A 55 -21.28 -3.78 -1.27
CA THR A 55 -20.89 -4.30 -2.59
C THR A 55 -20.57 -3.23 -3.63
N ARG A 56 -20.93 -1.96 -3.38
CA ARG A 56 -20.50 -0.83 -4.21
C ARG A 56 -19.04 -0.46 -4.01
N ILE A 57 -18.45 -0.79 -2.87
CA ILE A 57 -17.09 -0.37 -2.50
C ILE A 57 -16.17 -1.53 -2.13
N ILE A 58 -16.70 -2.73 -1.87
CA ILE A 58 -15.98 -3.96 -1.57
C ILE A 58 -16.46 -5.04 -2.54
N ASP A 59 -15.53 -5.81 -3.12
CA ASP A 59 -15.90 -6.97 -3.94
C ASP A 59 -16.70 -7.99 -3.12
N ALA A 60 -17.80 -8.52 -3.68
CA ALA A 60 -18.69 -9.44 -2.96
C ALA A 60 -17.96 -10.69 -2.44
N SER A 61 -16.93 -11.18 -3.14
CA SER A 61 -16.13 -12.33 -2.71
C SER A 61 -15.27 -12.06 -1.48
N ALA A 62 -15.00 -10.79 -1.18
CA ALA A 62 -14.27 -10.33 -0.01
C ALA A 62 -15.18 -10.06 1.20
N ILE A 63 -16.51 -10.10 1.03
CA ILE A 63 -17.49 -9.92 2.11
C ILE A 63 -17.75 -11.28 2.78
N ARG A 64 -16.79 -11.76 3.57
CA ARG A 64 -16.93 -13.01 4.33
C ARG A 64 -16.25 -12.96 5.70
N PRO A 65 -16.68 -13.78 6.67
CA PRO A 65 -16.05 -13.80 7.99
C PRO A 65 -14.55 -14.09 7.89
N GLY A 66 -13.76 -13.36 8.68
CA GLY A 66 -12.30 -13.46 8.69
C GLY A 66 -11.59 -12.61 7.64
N SER A 67 -12.30 -12.00 6.69
CA SER A 67 -11.70 -11.09 5.73
C SER A 67 -11.33 -9.75 6.35
N ILE A 68 -10.17 -9.24 5.96
CA ILE A 68 -9.73 -7.87 6.21
C ILE A 68 -9.59 -7.21 4.85
N VAL A 69 -10.28 -6.09 4.65
CA VAL A 69 -10.21 -5.27 3.44
C VAL A 69 -9.76 -3.87 3.78
N VAL A 70 -8.98 -3.26 2.90
CA VAL A 70 -8.26 -2.01 3.16
C VAL A 70 -8.44 -1.06 1.98
N LYS A 71 -8.51 0.24 2.26
CA LYS A 71 -8.71 1.30 1.26
C LYS A 71 -7.38 1.97 0.94
N PRO A 72 -6.83 1.78 -0.27
CA PRO A 72 -5.66 2.54 -0.71
C PRO A 72 -5.96 4.05 -0.79
N GLY A 73 -4.93 4.90 -0.61
CA GLY A 73 -5.09 6.35 -0.57
C GLY A 73 -5.51 7.03 -1.89
N TYR A 74 -5.66 6.27 -2.98
CA TYR A 74 -5.95 6.78 -4.33
C TYR A 74 -7.23 6.18 -4.95
N THR A 75 -8.04 5.47 -4.18
CA THR A 75 -9.31 4.89 -4.65
C THR A 75 -10.33 4.84 -3.52
N ASP A 76 -11.62 4.88 -3.88
CA ASP A 76 -12.73 4.71 -2.95
C ASP A 76 -13.12 3.25 -2.70
N HIS A 77 -12.46 2.31 -3.39
CA HIS A 77 -12.72 0.88 -3.25
C HIS A 77 -11.78 0.25 -2.24
N PHE A 78 -12.32 -0.66 -1.45
CA PHE A 78 -11.58 -1.53 -0.56
C PHE A 78 -11.12 -2.77 -1.31
N VAL A 79 -9.89 -3.17 -1.05
CA VAL A 79 -9.29 -4.39 -1.60
C VAL A 79 -8.93 -5.34 -0.48
N PRO A 80 -8.98 -6.67 -0.70
CA PRO A 80 -8.49 -7.64 0.26
C PRO A 80 -7.06 -7.34 0.69
N VAL A 81 -6.78 -7.42 2.00
CA VAL A 81 -5.44 -7.14 2.52
C VAL A 81 -4.39 -8.03 1.88
N ASP A 82 -4.75 -9.25 1.50
CA ASP A 82 -3.83 -10.21 0.90
C ASP A 82 -3.47 -9.94 -0.57
N THR A 83 -4.28 -9.17 -1.29
CA THR A 83 -3.92 -8.69 -2.63
C THR A 83 -3.40 -7.26 -2.63
N PHE A 84 -3.56 -6.55 -1.50
CA PHE A 84 -3.25 -5.13 -1.35
C PHE A 84 -1.85 -4.77 -1.83
N ALA A 85 -0.78 -5.38 -1.30
CA ALA A 85 0.58 -5.00 -1.66
C ALA A 85 0.88 -5.15 -3.16
N LYS A 86 0.35 -6.19 -3.79
CA LYS A 86 0.52 -6.41 -5.23
C LYS A 86 -0.24 -5.37 -6.05
N GLU A 87 -1.53 -5.19 -5.76
CA GLU A 87 -2.37 -4.25 -6.49
C GLU A 87 -1.93 -2.79 -6.28
N LEU A 88 -1.41 -2.48 -5.09
CA LEU A 88 -0.88 -1.19 -4.71
C LEU A 88 0.22 -0.71 -5.66
N VAL A 89 1.25 -1.54 -5.82
CA VAL A 89 2.42 -1.18 -6.62
C VAL A 89 2.02 -0.97 -8.08
N HIS A 90 1.26 -1.91 -8.65
CA HIS A 90 0.78 -1.82 -10.02
C HIS A 90 -0.07 -0.58 -10.28
N ARG A 91 -1.06 -0.31 -9.40
CA ARG A 91 -2.01 0.77 -9.62
C ARG A 91 -1.37 2.13 -9.43
N LYS A 92 -0.61 2.35 -8.36
CA LYS A 92 0.06 3.64 -8.10
C LYS A 92 1.11 3.93 -9.17
N TYR A 93 1.91 2.94 -9.58
CA TYR A 93 2.85 3.11 -10.68
C TYR A 93 2.13 3.44 -11.99
N GLY A 94 1.01 2.77 -12.29
CA GLY A 94 0.19 3.09 -13.47
C GLY A 94 -0.35 4.53 -13.46
N LEU A 95 -0.81 5.02 -12.30
CA LEU A 95 -1.22 6.42 -12.15
C LEU A 95 -0.03 7.39 -12.32
N PHE A 96 1.14 7.02 -11.81
CA PHE A 96 2.37 7.79 -11.99
C PHE A 96 2.76 7.91 -13.47
N VAL A 97 2.73 6.80 -14.20
CA VAL A 97 2.98 6.78 -15.65
C VAL A 97 1.99 7.68 -16.40
N GLN A 98 0.69 7.60 -16.08
CA GLN A 98 -0.33 8.45 -16.69
C GLN A 98 -0.06 9.94 -16.44
N LEU A 99 0.32 10.29 -15.21
CA LEU A 99 0.72 11.66 -14.87
C LEU A 99 1.95 12.09 -15.70
N CYS A 100 2.99 11.26 -15.78
CA CYS A 100 4.17 11.58 -16.57
C CYS A 100 3.84 11.80 -18.05
N ILE A 101 2.98 10.97 -18.64
CA ILE A 101 2.51 11.14 -20.03
C ILE A 101 1.77 12.46 -20.19
N ALA A 102 0.87 12.80 -19.26
CA ALA A 102 0.17 14.08 -19.25
C ALA A 102 1.13 15.28 -19.21
N LEU A 103 2.24 15.13 -18.47
CA LEU A 103 3.30 16.12 -18.36
C LEU A 103 4.27 16.14 -19.56
N GLY A 104 3.99 15.35 -20.59
CA GLY A 104 4.72 15.32 -21.85
C GLY A 104 5.90 14.34 -21.87
N ALA A 105 5.97 13.38 -20.94
CA ALA A 105 7.06 12.41 -20.91
C ALA A 105 7.11 11.57 -22.20
N LYS A 106 8.31 11.40 -22.75
CA LYS A 106 8.61 10.51 -23.86
C LYS A 106 8.84 9.08 -23.38
N LYS A 107 9.47 8.90 -22.22
CA LYS A 107 9.80 7.58 -21.68
C LYS A 107 9.65 7.55 -20.17
N VAL A 108 9.02 6.49 -19.67
CA VAL A 108 8.98 6.16 -18.24
C VAL A 108 9.45 4.72 -18.09
N ALA A 109 10.52 4.50 -17.33
CA ALA A 109 11.12 3.20 -17.14
C ALA A 109 11.50 2.94 -15.69
N VAL A 110 11.23 1.74 -15.19
CA VAL A 110 11.72 1.27 -13.91
C VAL A 110 13.17 0.83 -14.09
N THR A 111 14.09 1.43 -13.35
CA THR A 111 15.52 1.12 -13.38
C THR A 111 15.94 0.13 -12.32
N ASN A 112 15.26 0.15 -11.16
CA ASN A 112 15.55 -0.76 -10.05
C ASN A 112 14.27 -1.09 -9.26
N ILE A 113 14.22 -2.28 -8.67
CA ILE A 113 13.18 -2.70 -7.73
C ILE A 113 13.87 -3.22 -6.47
N GLU A 114 13.56 -2.60 -5.34
CA GLU A 114 14.07 -2.97 -4.03
C GLU A 114 12.93 -3.45 -3.13
N GLU A 115 13.21 -4.43 -2.29
CA GLU A 115 12.33 -4.80 -1.17
C GLU A 115 12.86 -4.14 0.10
N VAL A 116 11.99 -3.38 0.76
CA VAL A 116 12.27 -2.65 1.99
C VAL A 116 11.56 -3.34 3.13
N ASP A 117 12.30 -3.77 4.14
CA ASP A 117 11.71 -4.31 5.38
C ASP A 117 11.15 -3.16 6.21
N ILE A 118 9.84 -3.21 6.46
CA ILE A 118 9.10 -2.16 7.16
C ILE A 118 9.45 -2.12 8.65
N GLU A 119 9.78 -3.27 9.27
CA GLU A 119 10.10 -3.38 10.70
C GLU A 119 11.54 -2.96 11.02
N ALA A 120 12.45 -3.03 10.04
CA ALA A 120 13.84 -2.62 10.21
C ALA A 120 13.99 -1.09 10.27
N ASP A 121 13.15 -0.36 9.55
CA ASP A 121 13.25 1.10 9.42
C ASP A 121 12.81 1.86 10.69
N ASP A 122 11.83 1.32 11.44
CA ASP A 122 11.42 1.88 12.74
C ASP A 122 12.53 1.80 13.81
N LYS A 123 13.49 0.88 13.64
CA LYS A 123 14.68 0.77 14.51
C LYS A 123 15.86 1.62 14.03
N SER A 124 15.79 2.16 12.81
CA SER A 124 16.89 2.89 12.14
C SER A 124 16.93 4.39 12.49
N SER A 125 15.87 4.94 13.10
CA SER A 125 15.81 6.37 13.47
C SER A 125 16.65 6.77 14.70
N THR A 126 17.41 5.84 15.30
CA THR A 126 18.37 6.13 16.38
C THR A 126 19.78 5.65 16.02
N SER A 127 20.45 6.37 15.14
CA SER A 127 21.93 6.43 15.17
C SER A 127 22.43 7.73 14.54
N ALA A 128 22.12 8.86 15.19
CA ALA A 128 22.94 10.06 15.02
C ALA A 128 24.07 10.04 16.05
N THR A 129 25.28 10.32 15.55
CA THR A 129 26.53 10.66 16.26
C THR A 129 27.24 9.57 17.07
N LEU A 130 28.23 8.94 16.44
CA LEU A 130 29.56 8.75 17.02
C LEU A 130 30.60 8.85 15.89
N GLY A 131 31.32 9.96 15.87
CA GLY A 131 32.45 10.14 14.97
C GLY A 131 33.56 9.16 15.34
N VAL A 132 33.94 8.30 14.41
CA VAL A 132 35.23 7.60 14.41
C VAL A 132 35.69 7.48 12.96
N ASN A 133 36.78 8.18 12.63
CA ASN A 133 37.54 7.93 11.43
C ASN A 133 38.10 6.49 11.50
N ALA A 134 37.63 5.60 10.63
CA ALA A 134 38.27 4.32 10.39
C ALA A 134 38.42 4.11 8.86
N PRO A 135 39.57 3.59 8.41
CA PRO A 135 39.98 3.65 7.02
C PRO A 135 39.14 2.74 6.12
N VAL A 136 38.74 3.29 4.98
CA VAL A 136 38.06 2.60 3.89
C VAL A 136 38.97 1.50 3.35
N ALA A 137 38.66 0.26 3.69
CA ALA A 137 39.11 -0.90 2.93
C ALA A 137 38.14 -1.07 1.76
N SER A 138 38.61 -0.73 0.56
CA SER A 138 37.93 -1.00 -0.70
C SER A 138 37.83 -2.51 -0.91
N GLY A 139 36.67 -3.07 -0.60
CA GLY A 139 36.28 -4.40 -1.03
C GLY A 139 34.92 -4.30 -1.69
N ASP A 140 34.87 -4.58 -2.99
CA ASP A 140 33.63 -4.79 -3.75
C ASP A 140 32.90 -6.01 -3.17
N ALA A 141 32.07 -5.77 -2.14
CA ALA A 141 31.13 -6.74 -1.64
C ALA A 141 29.82 -6.56 -2.42
N GLU A 142 29.74 -7.26 -3.56
CA GLU A 142 28.51 -7.47 -4.31
C GLU A 142 27.51 -8.21 -3.38
N PHE A 143 26.66 -7.45 -2.69
CA PHE A 143 25.65 -7.98 -1.79
C PHE A 143 24.52 -8.60 -2.63
N LYS A 144 24.69 -9.85 -3.06
CA LYS A 144 23.60 -10.67 -3.59
C LYS A 144 22.66 -11.02 -2.43
N SER A 145 21.72 -10.11 -2.16
CA SER A 145 20.60 -10.39 -1.29
C SER A 145 19.77 -11.50 -1.93
N ALA A 146 19.77 -12.68 -1.30
CA ALA A 146 18.97 -13.82 -1.73
C ALA A 146 17.49 -13.51 -1.46
N ALA A 147 16.84 -12.90 -2.44
CA ALA A 147 15.40 -12.65 -2.44
C ALA A 147 14.64 -13.98 -2.35
N SER A 148 13.83 -14.12 -1.29
CA SER A 148 12.91 -15.24 -1.12
C SER A 148 11.94 -15.31 -2.31
N ASN A 149 11.82 -16.50 -2.90
CA ASN A 149 11.19 -16.78 -4.20
C ASN A 149 9.68 -16.46 -4.37
N SER A 150 9.00 -15.74 -3.47
CA SER A 150 7.55 -15.45 -3.60
C SER A 150 7.19 -14.05 -4.12
N SER A 151 8.11 -13.07 -4.09
CA SER A 151 7.88 -11.72 -4.63
C SER A 151 8.17 -11.56 -6.12
N ASN A 152 8.67 -12.63 -6.74
CA ASN A 152 9.30 -12.60 -8.06
C ASN A 152 8.33 -12.24 -9.21
N ASP A 153 7.02 -12.48 -9.11
CA ASP A 153 6.09 -12.29 -10.23
C ASP A 153 5.58 -10.85 -10.40
N SER A 154 5.32 -10.15 -9.31
CA SER A 154 4.88 -8.74 -9.37
C SER A 154 6.07 -7.83 -9.75
N SER A 155 7.23 -8.10 -9.16
CA SER A 155 8.48 -7.38 -9.47
C SER A 155 8.87 -7.58 -10.95
N LYS A 156 8.79 -8.81 -11.49
CA LYS A 156 9.06 -9.09 -12.92
C LYS A 156 8.05 -8.47 -13.88
N SER A 157 6.79 -8.32 -13.47
CA SER A 157 5.77 -7.74 -14.34
C SER A 157 5.90 -6.22 -14.41
N ILE A 158 6.29 -5.54 -13.34
CA ILE A 158 6.54 -4.09 -13.32
C ILE A 158 7.86 -3.70 -14.02
N THR A 159 8.95 -4.47 -13.83
CA THR A 159 10.24 -4.19 -14.51
C THR A 159 10.14 -4.22 -16.03
N ARG A 160 9.13 -4.90 -16.59
CA ARG A 160 8.90 -4.96 -18.04
C ARG A 160 8.00 -3.84 -18.58
N VAL A 161 7.43 -3.00 -17.71
CA VAL A 161 6.59 -1.87 -18.12
C VAL A 161 7.47 -0.65 -18.38
N ALA A 162 8.11 -0.63 -19.54
CA ALA A 162 8.62 0.60 -20.13
C ALA A 162 7.50 1.22 -20.97
N THR A 163 7.18 2.48 -20.71
CA THR A 163 6.19 3.21 -21.52
C THR A 163 6.91 4.21 -22.39
N GLU A 164 6.69 4.11 -23.70
CA GLU A 164 7.18 5.06 -24.69
C GLU A 164 5.99 5.81 -25.30
N ALA A 165 6.11 7.13 -25.40
CA ALA A 165 5.09 8.02 -25.96
C ALA A 165 5.74 9.00 -26.94
N GLY A 166 4.92 9.76 -27.66
CA GLY A 166 5.42 10.76 -28.63
C GLY A 166 6.26 11.87 -28.01
N GLY A 167 6.15 12.09 -26.69
CA GLY A 167 6.67 13.27 -26.01
C GLY A 167 5.91 14.54 -26.37
N GLY A 168 6.06 15.61 -25.60
CA GLY A 168 5.41 16.88 -25.95
C GLY A 168 5.43 17.97 -24.88
N ALA A 169 4.68 19.04 -25.16
CA ALA A 169 4.41 20.06 -24.16
C ALA A 169 3.55 19.48 -23.02
N ALA A 170 3.81 19.92 -21.79
CA ALA A 170 3.05 19.46 -20.64
C ALA A 170 1.60 19.97 -20.70
N ASP A 171 0.64 19.06 -20.55
CA ASP A 171 -0.77 19.39 -20.32
C ASP A 171 -1.02 19.47 -18.80
N LEU A 172 -0.75 20.65 -18.23
CA LEU A 172 -0.92 20.89 -16.80
C LEU A 172 -2.40 20.80 -16.36
N GLY A 173 -3.34 21.01 -17.28
CA GLY A 173 -4.77 20.92 -16.99
C GLY A 173 -5.24 19.48 -16.84
N LEU A 174 -4.81 18.59 -17.73
CA LEU A 174 -5.06 17.15 -17.61
C LEU A 174 -4.32 16.56 -16.40
N ALA A 175 -3.07 16.96 -16.17
CA ALA A 175 -2.31 16.53 -15.01
C ALA A 175 -2.98 16.94 -13.68
N ALA A 176 -3.46 18.18 -13.56
CA ALA A 176 -4.21 18.62 -12.38
C ALA A 176 -5.49 17.80 -12.14
N LYS A 177 -6.26 17.53 -13.21
CA LYS A 177 -7.46 16.68 -13.13
C LYS A 177 -7.15 15.26 -12.65
N LEU A 178 -6.04 14.67 -13.07
CA LEU A 178 -5.61 13.34 -12.59
C LEU A 178 -5.28 13.38 -11.09
N LEU A 179 -4.58 14.42 -10.63
CA LEU A 179 -4.27 14.58 -9.21
C LEU A 179 -5.54 14.73 -8.36
N ASP A 180 -6.51 15.52 -8.84
CA ASP A 180 -7.82 15.71 -8.19
C ASP A 180 -8.61 14.40 -8.14
N GLN A 181 -8.75 13.72 -9.28
CA GLN A 181 -9.58 12.53 -9.43
C GLN A 181 -9.14 11.39 -8.51
N TYR A 182 -7.84 11.26 -8.27
CA TYR A 182 -7.27 10.19 -7.47
C TYR A 182 -6.75 10.67 -6.10
N GLY A 183 -7.00 11.92 -5.71
CA GLY A 183 -6.59 12.45 -4.40
C GLY A 183 -5.07 12.48 -4.18
N LEU A 184 -4.27 12.61 -5.24
CA LEU A 184 -2.82 12.44 -5.21
C LEU A 184 -2.06 13.73 -4.81
N HIS A 185 -2.76 14.81 -4.47
CA HIS A 185 -2.16 16.07 -4.01
C HIS A 185 -1.39 15.95 -2.70
N GLY A 186 -1.75 14.99 -1.85
CA GLY A 186 -1.00 14.71 -0.62
C GLY A 186 0.29 13.93 -0.85
N ASP A 187 0.52 13.40 -2.07
CA ASP A 187 1.70 12.61 -2.38
C ASP A 187 2.82 13.51 -2.95
N SER A 188 3.90 13.66 -2.17
CA SER A 188 5.05 14.50 -2.53
C SER A 188 5.72 14.11 -3.85
N LEU A 189 5.61 12.85 -4.27
CA LEU A 189 6.24 12.37 -5.51
C LEU A 189 5.45 12.82 -6.74
N PHE A 190 4.12 12.70 -6.67
CA PHE A 190 3.22 13.15 -7.73
C PHE A 190 3.21 14.67 -7.86
N THR A 191 3.13 15.37 -6.73
CA THR A 191 3.19 16.84 -6.72
C THR A 191 4.58 17.36 -7.10
N GLY A 192 5.65 16.68 -6.72
CA GLY A 192 7.02 17.04 -7.07
C GLY A 192 7.25 17.08 -8.58
N ILE A 193 6.92 16.01 -9.31
CA ILE A 193 7.10 15.98 -10.77
C ILE A 193 6.16 16.96 -11.50
N TYR A 194 4.94 17.13 -11.00
CA TYR A 194 4.00 18.13 -11.51
C TYR A 194 4.59 19.54 -11.41
N ASN A 195 5.07 19.92 -10.22
CA ASN A 195 5.65 21.23 -9.97
C ASN A 195 6.90 21.46 -10.82
N LEU A 196 7.76 20.45 -10.97
CA LEU A 196 8.94 20.53 -11.83
C LEU A 196 8.58 20.84 -13.29
N ARG A 197 7.52 20.22 -13.81
CA ARG A 197 7.05 20.44 -15.19
C ARG A 197 6.19 21.70 -15.35
N ALA A 198 5.69 22.26 -14.26
CA ALA A 198 4.99 23.54 -14.26
C ALA A 198 5.94 24.75 -14.40
N VAL A 199 7.24 24.58 -14.14
CA VAL A 199 8.24 25.67 -14.28
C VAL A 199 8.57 25.89 -15.77
N GLY A 200 7.98 26.92 -16.37
CA GLY A 200 8.10 27.18 -17.82
C GLY A 200 9.48 27.64 -18.32
N ASN A 201 10.39 28.06 -17.45
CA ASN A 201 11.70 28.62 -17.85
C ASN A 201 12.86 27.62 -17.79
N ASN A 202 12.62 26.39 -17.30
CA ASN A 202 13.64 25.35 -17.23
C ASN A 202 13.02 23.99 -17.54
N ASN A 203 13.14 23.56 -18.80
CA ASN A 203 12.57 22.30 -19.25
C ASN A 203 13.38 21.13 -18.69
N VAL A 204 12.81 20.44 -17.70
CA VAL A 204 13.31 19.14 -17.25
C VAL A 204 13.27 18.17 -18.43
N THR A 205 14.43 17.63 -18.78
CA THR A 205 14.61 16.61 -19.84
C THR A 205 14.68 15.20 -19.27
N LYS A 206 15.20 15.06 -18.05
CA LYS A 206 15.38 13.79 -17.37
C LYS A 206 15.19 13.97 -15.86
N HIS A 207 14.44 13.08 -15.24
CA HIS A 207 14.25 13.06 -13.80
C HIS A 207 14.29 11.62 -13.29
N GLU A 208 15.07 11.39 -12.25
CA GLU A 208 15.16 10.11 -11.56
C GLU A 208 14.57 10.27 -10.16
N LEU A 209 13.70 9.35 -9.77
CA LEU A 209 12.99 9.39 -8.49
C LEU A 209 12.71 7.97 -8.00
N SER A 210 12.31 7.87 -6.74
CA SER A 210 11.95 6.59 -6.13
C SER A 210 10.49 6.61 -5.67
N LEU A 211 9.68 5.66 -6.13
CA LEU A 211 8.36 5.38 -5.57
C LEU A 211 8.50 4.39 -4.42
N ASP A 212 8.36 4.89 -3.20
CA ASP A 212 8.39 4.09 -1.98
C ASP A 212 6.96 3.78 -1.50
N PHE A 213 6.65 2.49 -1.36
CA PHE A 213 5.34 2.00 -0.93
C PHE A 213 5.28 1.70 0.57
N SER A 214 6.37 1.89 1.30
CA SER A 214 6.48 1.57 2.73
C SER A 214 5.45 2.32 3.56
N ASN A 215 5.20 3.60 3.25
CA ASN A 215 4.22 4.41 3.98
C ASN A 215 2.78 3.91 3.75
N ASP A 216 2.45 3.56 2.52
CA ASP A 216 1.13 3.01 2.16
C ASP A 216 0.89 1.70 2.91
N VAL A 217 1.92 0.86 3.01
CA VAL A 217 1.85 -0.41 3.73
C VAL A 217 1.81 -0.22 5.25
N ARG A 218 2.67 0.62 5.83
CA ARG A 218 2.69 0.94 7.28
C ARG A 218 1.35 1.44 7.78
N ARG A 219 0.69 2.30 7.00
CA ARG A 219 -0.62 2.84 7.33
C ARG A 219 -1.66 1.72 7.52
N ILE A 220 -1.52 0.62 6.80
CA ILE A 220 -2.45 -0.50 6.82
C ILE A 220 -2.04 -1.56 7.83
N VAL A 221 -0.77 -1.96 7.84
CA VAL A 221 -0.24 -2.99 8.76
C VAL A 221 0.29 -2.30 10.03
N ASP A 222 -0.61 -1.63 10.73
CA ASP A 222 -0.29 -1.01 12.01
C ASP A 222 -0.46 -2.00 13.18
N SER A 223 -0.14 -1.54 14.38
CA SER A 223 -0.28 -2.33 15.61
C SER A 223 -1.72 -2.77 15.87
N SER A 224 -2.73 -2.00 15.44
CA SER A 224 -4.14 -2.30 15.65
C SER A 224 -4.57 -3.52 14.83
N ILE A 225 -4.23 -3.55 13.54
CA ILE A 225 -4.49 -4.69 12.67
C ILE A 225 -3.72 -5.93 13.15
N GLN A 226 -2.45 -5.78 13.50
CA GLN A 226 -1.64 -6.88 14.04
C GLN A 226 -2.23 -7.48 15.31
N ALA A 227 -2.69 -6.64 16.25
CA ALA A 227 -3.33 -7.09 17.48
C ALA A 227 -4.61 -7.89 17.20
N LYS A 228 -5.46 -7.41 16.28
CA LYS A 228 -6.72 -8.08 15.93
C LYS A 228 -6.51 -9.41 15.24
N ILE A 229 -5.51 -9.52 14.35
CA ILE A 229 -5.13 -10.79 13.71
C ILE A 229 -4.61 -11.78 14.74
N LYS A 230 -3.86 -11.31 15.75
CA LYS A 230 -3.39 -12.16 16.84
C LYS A 230 -4.56 -12.74 17.64
N VAL A 231 -5.59 -11.94 17.92
CA VAL A 231 -6.82 -12.42 18.56
C VAL A 231 -7.54 -13.43 17.67
N MET A 232 -7.73 -13.11 16.39
CA MET A 232 -8.36 -14.00 15.41
C MET A 232 -7.63 -15.35 15.32
N SER A 233 -6.30 -15.33 15.23
CA SER A 233 -5.46 -16.53 15.15
C SER A 233 -5.46 -17.35 16.44
N LYS A 234 -5.62 -16.72 17.61
CA LYS A 234 -5.66 -17.43 18.90
C LYS A 234 -6.95 -18.24 19.05
N LEU A 235 -8.08 -17.71 18.60
CA LEU A 235 -9.39 -18.34 18.76
C LEU A 235 -9.74 -19.30 17.63
N TYR A 236 -9.33 -18.97 16.40
CA TYR A 236 -9.73 -19.68 15.19
C TYR A 236 -8.54 -20.16 14.35
N GLY A 237 -7.38 -20.36 14.99
CA GLY A 237 -6.19 -20.91 14.36
C GLY A 237 -6.48 -22.24 13.67
N GLY A 238 -5.99 -22.39 12.43
CA GLY A 238 -6.25 -23.57 11.60
C GLY A 238 -7.45 -23.45 10.63
N GLN A 239 -8.27 -22.40 10.71
CA GLN A 239 -9.20 -22.11 9.61
C GLN A 239 -8.48 -21.44 8.43
N ALA A 240 -8.83 -21.87 7.22
CA ALA A 240 -8.14 -21.47 6.00
C ALA A 240 -8.15 -19.95 5.75
N ASP A 241 -9.26 -19.26 6.02
CA ASP A 241 -9.36 -17.81 5.79
C ASP A 241 -8.47 -17.00 6.74
N PHE A 242 -8.41 -17.34 8.03
CA PHE A 242 -7.56 -16.65 9.00
C PHE A 242 -6.06 -16.90 8.75
N GLU A 243 -5.70 -18.15 8.44
CA GLU A 243 -4.31 -18.49 8.09
C GLU A 243 -3.85 -17.79 6.82
N ARG A 244 -4.74 -17.66 5.82
CA ARG A 244 -4.46 -16.87 4.61
C ARG A 244 -4.16 -15.42 4.96
N VAL A 245 -5.04 -14.76 5.72
CA VAL A 245 -4.85 -13.35 6.10
C VAL A 245 -3.56 -13.14 6.91
N ARG A 246 -3.29 -14.03 7.87
CA ARG A 246 -2.07 -13.99 8.67
C ARG A 246 -0.81 -14.08 7.82
N LYS A 247 -0.72 -15.11 6.95
CA LYS A 247 0.44 -15.30 6.05
C LYS A 247 0.61 -14.11 5.12
N SER A 248 -0.49 -13.58 4.59
CA SER A 248 -0.43 -12.43 3.71
C SER A 248 0.10 -11.20 4.44
N ILE A 249 -0.27 -10.99 5.69
CA ILE A 249 0.24 -9.84 6.46
C ILE A 249 1.71 -10.02 6.84
N GLU A 250 2.17 -11.24 7.08
CA GLU A 250 3.60 -11.53 7.19
C GLU A 250 4.35 -11.18 5.89
N HIS A 251 3.77 -11.48 4.71
CA HIS A 251 4.36 -11.10 3.43
C HIS A 251 4.35 -9.60 3.16
N ILE A 252 3.32 -8.89 3.63
CA ILE A 252 3.18 -7.45 3.47
C ILE A 252 4.17 -6.66 4.35
N LYS A 253 4.89 -7.30 5.29
CA LYS A 253 5.99 -6.66 6.04
C LYS A 253 7.14 -6.16 5.16
N HIS A 254 7.20 -6.61 3.91
CA HIS A 254 8.13 -6.09 2.92
C HIS A 254 7.38 -5.16 1.98
N ALA A 255 7.80 -3.89 1.94
CA ALA A 255 7.34 -2.93 0.96
C ALA A 255 8.22 -3.00 -0.29
N THR A 256 7.64 -2.65 -1.43
CA THR A 256 8.41 -2.45 -2.66
C THR A 256 8.86 -1.00 -2.73
N ARG A 257 10.06 -0.76 -3.28
CA ARG A 257 10.52 0.56 -3.70
C ARG A 257 10.96 0.47 -5.16
N LEU A 258 10.46 1.36 -6.00
CA LEU A 258 10.79 1.40 -7.42
C LEU A 258 11.67 2.61 -7.70
N SER A 259 12.84 2.41 -8.31
CA SER A 259 13.58 3.53 -8.91
C SER A 259 13.10 3.71 -10.34
N ILE A 260 12.70 4.95 -10.67
CA ILE A 260 12.06 5.27 -11.94
C ILE A 260 12.84 6.38 -12.61
N LEU A 261 13.06 6.20 -13.90
CA LEU A 261 13.59 7.20 -14.80
C LEU A 261 12.48 7.72 -15.72
N VAL A 262 12.32 9.04 -15.73
CA VAL A 262 11.41 9.75 -16.62
C VAL A 262 12.22 10.64 -17.57
N GLU A 263 11.98 10.49 -18.87
CA GLU A 263 12.54 11.34 -19.92
C GLU A 263 11.40 12.12 -20.60
N PHE A 264 11.58 13.43 -20.78
CA PHE A 264 10.60 14.36 -21.36
C PHE A 264 11.03 14.82 -22.76
#